data_AF-A0A6G6SNF6-F1
#
_entry.id   AF-A0A6G6SNF6-F1
#
_cell.length_a   1.000
_cell.length_b   1.000
_cell.length_c   1.000
_cell.angle_alpha   90.00
_cell.angle_beta   90.00
_cell.angle_gamma   90.00
#
_symmetry.space_group_name_H-M   'P 1'
#
loop_
_entity.id
_entity.type
_entity.pdbx_description
1 polymer ?
#
loop_
_entity_poly.entity_id
_entity_poly.type
_entity_poly.pdbx_seq_one_letter_code
_entity_poly.pdbx_strand_id
1 'polypeptide(L)'
;MIALQNKKGQGIDLICKIDPPPPDWVTFEIKTVMKDKFGANSTPTGGKASDFQKDYIKNLRKHIQLSQDSILDGINEYGLDRNKRILLNKIENDAKRGSISGFKLTVGIDNKFDISSNKKYDSFYIIEDLNK
;
A
#
# COMPACT_ATOMS: atom_id res chain seq x y z
N MET A 1 7.92 -7.66 5.11
CA MET A 1 7.24 -6.38 4.78
C MET A 1 8.29 -5.40 4.29
N ILE A 2 7.98 -4.61 3.27
CA ILE A 2 8.78 -3.49 2.79
C ILE A 2 7.86 -2.32 2.43
N ALA A 3 8.24 -1.11 2.81
CA ALA A 3 7.63 0.12 2.29
C ALA A 3 8.56 0.67 1.21
N LEU A 4 8.02 0.95 0.03
CA LEU A 4 8.80 1.45 -1.11
C LEU A 4 8.45 2.92 -1.33
N GLN A 5 8.98 3.74 -0.43
CA GLN A 5 8.70 5.17 -0.34
C GLN A 5 10.01 5.95 -0.48
N ASN A 6 10.01 6.98 -1.32
CA ASN A 6 11.18 7.86 -1.45
C ASN A 6 11.29 8.81 -0.24
N LYS A 7 12.40 9.54 -0.15
CA LYS A 7 12.65 10.57 0.89
C LYS A 7 11.56 11.63 1.05
N LYS A 8 10.69 11.84 0.05
CA LYS A 8 9.57 12.80 0.09
C LYS A 8 8.26 12.19 0.60
N GLY A 9 8.26 10.91 0.98
CA GLY A 9 7.05 10.23 1.40
C GLY A 9 6.16 9.77 0.23
N GLN A 10 6.69 9.66 -0.98
CA GLN A 10 5.92 9.24 -2.17
C GLN A 10 6.33 7.83 -2.58
N GLY A 11 5.36 6.97 -2.91
CA GLY A 11 5.64 5.59 -3.25
C GLY A 11 4.47 4.65 -3.02
N ILE A 12 4.77 3.35 -3.01
CA ILE A 12 3.85 2.35 -2.49
C ILE A 12 4.06 2.24 -0.99
N ASP A 13 2.98 2.43 -0.25
CA ASP A 13 3.02 2.54 1.21
C ASP A 13 3.39 1.21 1.89
N LEU A 14 2.95 0.07 1.36
CA LEU A 14 3.23 -1.22 1.99
C LEU A 14 3.16 -2.41 1.03
N ILE A 15 4.17 -3.28 1.08
CA ILE A 15 4.16 -4.61 0.45
C ILE A 15 4.51 -5.66 1.52
N CYS A 16 3.60 -6.59 1.73
CA CYS A 16 3.70 -7.65 2.73
C CYS A 16 3.78 -9.02 2.05
N LYS A 17 4.62 -9.89 2.60
CA LYS A 17 4.55 -11.32 2.30
C LYS A 17 3.45 -11.91 3.15
N ILE A 18 2.64 -12.79 2.60
CA ILE A 18 1.62 -13.54 3.32
C ILE A 18 1.98 -15.02 3.37
N ASP A 19 1.48 -15.69 4.40
CA ASP A 19 1.63 -17.14 4.52
C ASP A 19 0.67 -17.85 3.57
N PRO A 20 1.05 -19.03 3.04
CA PRO A 20 0.21 -19.79 2.12
C PRO A 20 -1.20 -20.07 2.67
N PRO A 21 -2.21 -20.23 1.80
CA PRO A 21 -2.16 -20.33 0.33
C PRO A 21 -2.00 -18.96 -0.39
N PRO A 22 -1.83 -18.93 -1.74
CA PRO A 22 -1.67 -17.69 -2.50
C PRO A 22 -2.76 -16.64 -2.19
N PRO A 23 -2.44 -15.33 -2.31
CA PRO A 23 -1.25 -14.76 -2.97
C PRO A 23 0.02 -14.82 -2.10
N ASP A 24 1.20 -14.70 -2.71
CA ASP A 24 2.46 -14.63 -1.96
C ASP A 24 2.69 -13.22 -1.38
N TRP A 25 2.11 -12.21 -2.03
CA TRP A 25 2.27 -10.82 -1.64
C TRP A 25 0.96 -10.05 -1.66
N VAL A 26 0.87 -9.09 -0.74
CA VAL A 26 -0.18 -8.07 -0.73
C VAL A 26 0.44 -6.70 -0.74
N THR A 27 -0.10 -5.83 -1.59
CA THR A 27 0.19 -4.39 -1.57
C THR A 27 -1.03 -3.62 -1.12
N PHE A 28 -0.80 -2.57 -0.32
CA PHE A 28 -1.86 -1.68 0.16
C PHE A 28 -1.70 -0.28 -0.41
N GLU A 29 -2.79 0.27 -0.91
CA GLU A 29 -3.00 1.71 -1.06
C GLU A 29 -3.74 2.20 0.18
N ILE A 30 -3.14 3.08 0.97
CA ILE A 30 -3.73 3.53 2.23
C ILE A 30 -4.36 4.91 2.05
N LYS A 31 -5.64 5.04 2.41
CA LYS A 31 -6.37 6.31 2.44
C LYS A 31 -6.83 6.59 3.86
N THR A 32 -6.49 7.76 4.40
CA THR A 32 -7.01 8.21 5.69
C THR A 32 -8.22 9.12 5.50
N VAL A 33 -9.18 9.01 6.41
CA VAL A 33 -10.37 9.89 6.45
C VAL A 33 -10.66 10.32 7.88
N MET A 34 -10.94 11.60 8.06
CA MET A 34 -11.20 12.19 9.38
C MET A 34 -12.58 11.81 9.90
N LYS A 35 -12.69 11.56 11.21
CA LYS A 35 -13.92 11.16 11.91
C LYS A 35 -15.08 12.13 11.73
N ASP A 36 -14.81 13.42 11.67
CA ASP A 36 -15.80 14.48 11.45
C ASP A 36 -16.47 14.38 10.06
N LYS A 37 -15.93 13.60 9.13
CA LYS A 37 -16.47 13.40 7.78
C LYS A 37 -17.54 12.32 7.68
N PHE A 38 -17.85 11.58 8.75
CA PHE A 38 -18.84 10.51 8.69
C PHE A 38 -19.62 10.35 10.01
N GLY A 39 -20.91 9.99 9.88
CA GLY A 39 -21.84 9.94 11.00
C GLY A 39 -21.64 8.75 11.95
N ALA A 40 -22.42 8.75 13.05
CA ALA A 40 -22.34 7.75 14.11
C ALA A 40 -22.61 6.29 13.64
N ASN A 41 -23.30 6.12 12.52
CA ASN A 41 -23.64 4.82 11.93
C ASN A 41 -23.12 4.66 10.47
N SER A 42 -22.34 5.62 9.97
CA SER A 42 -21.86 5.65 8.58
C SER A 42 -20.59 4.83 8.41
N THR A 43 -20.41 4.23 7.22
CA THR A 43 -19.13 3.65 6.79
C THR A 43 -18.24 4.78 6.28
N PRO A 44 -17.01 4.97 6.80
CA PRO A 44 -16.07 5.96 6.26
C PRO A 44 -15.75 5.64 4.81
N THR A 45 -15.80 6.65 3.97
CA THR A 45 -15.38 6.55 2.57
C THR A 45 -14.11 7.35 2.39
N GLY A 46 -13.02 6.66 2.06
CA GLY A 46 -11.75 7.28 1.68
C GLY A 46 -11.82 7.82 0.26
N GLY A 47 -10.79 8.58 -0.13
CA GLY A 47 -10.60 8.97 -1.53
C GLY A 47 -10.57 7.75 -2.44
N LYS A 48 -11.11 7.89 -3.66
CA LYS A 48 -11.01 6.83 -4.67
C LYS A 48 -9.53 6.59 -5.01
N ALA A 49 -9.16 5.33 -5.23
CA ALA A 49 -7.88 5.03 -5.87
C ALA A 49 -7.88 5.68 -7.26
N SER A 50 -6.80 6.37 -7.62
CA SER A 50 -6.59 6.84 -8.98
C SER A 50 -6.47 5.66 -9.95
N ASP A 51 -6.63 5.87 -11.25
CA ASP A 51 -6.50 4.76 -12.21
C ASP A 51 -5.11 4.11 -12.17
N PHE A 52 -4.09 4.90 -11.85
CA PHE A 52 -2.74 4.39 -11.62
C PHE A 52 -2.63 3.54 -10.35
N GLN A 53 -3.38 3.87 -9.30
CA GLN A 53 -3.41 3.09 -8.05
C GLN A 53 -4.26 1.81 -8.18
N LYS A 54 -5.29 1.82 -9.04
CA LYS A 54 -6.08 0.62 -9.37
C LYS A 54 -5.23 -0.43 -10.10
N ASP A 55 -4.34 -0.01 -11.00
CA ASP A 55 -3.35 -0.90 -11.62
C ASP A 55 -2.13 -1.09 -10.69
N TYR A 56 -2.37 -1.73 -9.55
CA TYR A 56 -1.36 -1.92 -8.51
C TYR A 56 -0.14 -2.72 -8.98
N ILE A 57 -0.28 -3.60 -9.97
CA ILE A 57 0.85 -4.34 -10.57
C ILE A 57 1.75 -3.40 -11.35
N LYS A 58 1.19 -2.57 -12.24
CA LYS A 58 1.98 -1.59 -13.00
C LYS A 58 2.58 -0.54 -12.07
N ASN A 59 1.83 -0.12 -11.06
CA ASN A 59 2.31 0.78 -10.02
C ASN A 59 3.53 0.18 -9.31
N LEU A 60 3.42 -1.07 -8.86
CA LEU A 60 4.51 -1.81 -8.21
C LEU A 60 5.76 -1.90 -9.07
N ARG A 61 5.61 -2.33 -10.33
CA ARG A 61 6.73 -2.42 -11.27
C ARG A 61 7.41 -1.07 -11.48
N LYS A 62 6.63 0.00 -11.60
CA LYS A 62 7.17 1.36 -11.77
C LYS A 62 7.99 1.79 -10.55
N HIS A 63 7.47 1.59 -9.34
CA HIS A 63 8.21 1.97 -8.13
C HIS A 63 9.46 1.10 -7.91
N ILE A 64 9.40 -0.20 -8.21
CA ILE A 64 10.59 -1.07 -8.20
C ILE A 64 11.65 -0.50 -9.16
N GLN A 65 11.27 -0.20 -10.40
CA GLN A 65 12.18 0.35 -11.40
C GLN A 65 12.80 1.68 -10.93
N LEU A 66 11.98 2.65 -10.53
CA LEU A 66 12.46 3.94 -10.01
C LEU A 66 13.43 3.78 -8.85
N SER A 67 13.17 2.80 -7.98
CA SER A 67 14.04 2.53 -6.83
C SER A 67 15.38 1.91 -7.21
N GLN A 68 15.41 1.08 -8.24
CA GLN A 68 16.64 0.51 -8.78
C GLN A 68 17.43 1.57 -9.56
N ASP A 69 16.77 2.38 -10.38
CA ASP A 69 17.40 3.46 -11.14
C ASP A 69 18.07 4.47 -10.20
N SER A 70 17.40 4.84 -9.10
CA SER A 70 17.98 5.73 -8.09
C SER A 70 19.29 5.19 -7.46
N ILE A 71 19.47 3.87 -7.40
CA ILE A 71 20.74 3.26 -6.97
C ILE A 71 21.80 3.40 -8.06
N LEU A 72 21.42 3.15 -9.32
CA LEU A 72 22.33 3.27 -10.47
C LEU A 72 22.83 4.71 -10.63
N ASP A 73 21.98 5.68 -10.34
CA ASP A 73 22.31 7.12 -10.34
C ASP A 73 23.10 7.56 -9.09
N GLY A 74 23.36 6.67 -8.14
CA GLY A 74 24.12 6.97 -6.91
C GLY A 74 23.35 7.76 -5.83
N ILE A 75 22.04 7.95 -5.99
CA ILE A 75 21.21 8.79 -5.09
C ILE A 75 20.65 7.98 -3.91
N ASN A 76 20.25 6.73 -4.17
CA ASN A 76 19.56 5.84 -3.22
C ASN A 76 18.40 6.54 -2.48
N GLU A 77 17.46 7.13 -3.23
CA GLU A 77 16.35 7.92 -2.67
C GLU A 77 15.34 7.07 -1.89
N TYR A 78 15.35 5.74 -2.06
CA TYR A 78 14.46 4.79 -1.38
C TYR A 78 15.16 4.04 -0.23
N GLY A 79 16.42 4.35 0.09
CA GLY A 79 17.14 3.72 1.20
C GLY A 79 17.25 2.19 1.07
N LEU A 80 17.52 1.70 -0.15
CA LEU A 80 17.65 0.28 -0.44
C LEU A 80 19.03 -0.24 0.00
N ASP A 81 19.03 -1.17 0.94
CA ASP A 81 20.18 -2.00 1.28
C ASP A 81 20.21 -3.27 0.39
N ARG A 82 21.19 -4.16 0.63
CA ARG A 82 21.32 -5.41 -0.13
C ARG A 82 20.12 -6.35 0.05
N ASN A 83 19.58 -6.44 1.26
CA ASN A 83 18.48 -7.36 1.57
C ASN A 83 17.17 -6.88 0.93
N LYS A 84 16.90 -5.57 0.99
CA LYS A 84 15.78 -4.94 0.29
C LYS A 84 15.87 -5.16 -1.22
N ARG A 85 17.06 -5.05 -1.82
CA ARG A 85 17.25 -5.33 -3.26
C ARG A 85 16.91 -6.77 -3.64
N ILE A 86 17.39 -7.76 -2.87
CA ILE A 86 17.05 -9.16 -3.08
C ILE A 86 15.53 -9.38 -2.95
N LEU A 87 14.91 -8.73 -1.97
CA LEU A 87 13.47 -8.80 -1.74
C LEU A 87 12.66 -8.20 -2.90
N LEU A 88 13.06 -7.04 -3.42
CA LEU A 88 12.40 -6.40 -4.55
C LEU A 88 12.48 -7.27 -5.81
N ASN A 89 13.63 -7.88 -6.09
CA ASN A 89 13.78 -8.82 -7.21
C ASN A 89 12.85 -10.04 -7.06
N LYS A 90 12.68 -10.53 -5.82
CA LYS A 90 11.72 -11.62 -5.54
C LYS A 90 10.28 -11.18 -5.82
N ILE A 91 9.88 -10.02 -5.29
CA ILE A 91 8.54 -9.45 -5.49
C ILE A 91 8.26 -9.26 -6.99
N GLU A 92 9.23 -8.74 -7.75
CA GLU A 92 9.08 -8.55 -9.20
C GLU A 92 8.86 -9.87 -9.95
N ASN A 93 9.56 -10.93 -9.55
CA ASN A 93 9.38 -12.26 -10.13
C ASN A 93 8.03 -12.88 -9.77
N ASP A 94 7.57 -12.71 -8.53
CA ASP A 94 6.28 -13.21 -8.08
C ASP A 94 5.11 -12.41 -8.70
N ALA A 95 5.32 -11.12 -8.97
CA ALA A 95 4.40 -10.27 -9.75
C ALA A 95 4.19 -10.79 -11.18
N LYS A 96 5.24 -11.33 -11.82
CA LYS A 96 5.15 -11.93 -13.17
C LYS A 96 4.33 -13.23 -13.17
N ARG A 97 4.21 -13.90 -12.01
CA ARG A 97 3.46 -15.15 -11.81
C ARG A 97 2.01 -14.93 -11.37
N GLY A 98 1.57 -13.68 -11.22
CA GLY A 98 0.22 -13.36 -10.74
C GLY A 98 0.01 -13.60 -9.24
N SER A 99 1.08 -13.67 -8.45
CA SER A 99 1.02 -14.00 -7.01
C SER A 99 0.95 -12.75 -6.11
N ILE A 100 0.33 -11.68 -6.62
CA ILE A 100 0.19 -10.40 -5.89
C ILE A 100 -1.25 -9.95 -5.96
N SER A 101 -1.80 -9.58 -4.80
CA SER A 101 -3.09 -8.88 -4.72
C SER A 101 -2.92 -7.47 -4.19
N GLY A 102 -3.70 -6.55 -4.74
CA GLY A 102 -3.75 -5.16 -4.31
C GLY A 102 -5.04 -4.88 -3.56
N PHE A 103 -4.93 -4.16 -2.45
CA PHE A 103 -6.08 -3.68 -1.70
C PHE A 103 -5.98 -2.18 -1.44
N LYS A 104 -7.14 -1.52 -1.36
CA LYS A 104 -7.26 -0.19 -0.78
C LYS A 104 -7.70 -0.32 0.68
N LEU A 105 -6.88 0.17 1.59
CA LEU A 105 -7.21 0.27 3.01
C LEU A 105 -7.66 1.69 3.32
N THR A 106 -8.94 1.88 3.64
CA THR A 106 -9.44 3.13 4.22
C THR A 106 -9.36 3.04 5.74
N VAL A 107 -8.62 3.96 6.35
CA VAL A 107 -8.49 4.09 7.81
C VAL A 107 -9.23 5.35 8.28
N GLY A 108 -10.21 5.16 9.16
CA GLY A 108 -10.87 6.28 9.83
C GLY A 108 -10.04 6.74 11.02
N ILE A 109 -9.65 8.02 11.06
CA ILE A 109 -8.84 8.61 12.14
C ILE A 109 -9.54 9.78 12.82
N ASP A 110 -9.23 10.05 14.09
CA ASP A 110 -9.71 11.24 14.81
C ASP A 110 -8.73 12.42 14.71
N ASN A 111 -9.02 13.50 15.45
CA ASN A 111 -8.19 14.71 15.46
C ASN A 111 -6.84 14.54 16.20
N LYS A 112 -6.62 13.40 16.86
CA LYS A 112 -5.36 13.00 17.47
C LYS A 112 -4.58 12.02 16.60
N PHE A 113 -5.09 11.71 15.40
CA PHE A 113 -4.56 10.68 14.51
C PHE A 113 -4.68 9.26 15.07
N ASP A 114 -5.56 9.05 16.06
CA ASP A 114 -5.88 7.71 16.56
C ASP A 114 -6.89 7.04 15.64
N ILE A 115 -6.84 5.70 15.54
CA ILE A 115 -7.86 4.94 14.79
C ILE A 115 -9.20 5.17 15.47
N SER A 116 -10.16 5.65 14.68
CA SER A 116 -11.49 5.98 15.17
C SER A 116 -12.42 4.78 15.14
N SER A 117 -13.57 4.94 15.78
CA SER A 117 -14.66 3.97 15.86
C SER A 117 -16.03 4.67 15.70
N ASN A 118 -17.10 3.89 15.57
CA ASN A 118 -18.47 4.40 15.67
C ASN A 118 -19.39 3.36 16.31
N LYS A 119 -20.70 3.63 16.34
CA LYS A 119 -21.66 2.70 16.95
C LYS A 119 -21.82 1.37 16.19
N LYS A 120 -21.34 1.30 14.95
CA LYS A 120 -21.44 0.13 14.06
C LYS A 120 -20.14 -0.69 14.02
N TYR A 121 -18.98 -0.04 14.16
CA TYR A 121 -17.66 -0.67 14.04
C TYR A 121 -16.74 -0.18 15.16
N ASP A 122 -16.15 -1.12 15.89
CA ASP A 122 -15.23 -0.85 17.02
C ASP A 122 -13.89 -0.27 16.56
N SER A 123 -13.50 -0.48 15.30
CA SER A 123 -12.36 0.16 14.65
C SER A 123 -12.61 0.29 13.14
N PHE A 124 -12.09 1.35 12.52
CA PHE A 124 -12.30 1.61 11.09
C PHE A 124 -11.12 1.21 10.23
N TYR A 125 -11.15 -0.05 9.80
CA TYR A 125 -10.33 -0.56 8.71
C TYR A 125 -11.25 -1.12 7.63
N ILE A 126 -11.33 -0.45 6.49
CA ILE A 126 -12.12 -0.93 5.35
C ILE A 126 -11.15 -1.33 4.26
N ILE A 127 -11.18 -2.61 3.91
CA ILE A 127 -10.34 -3.19 2.89
C ILE A 127 -11.20 -3.43 1.65
N GLU A 128 -10.81 -2.86 0.53
CA GLU A 128 -11.43 -3.05 -0.77
C GLU A 128 -10.42 -3.70 -1.73
N ASP A 129 -10.81 -4.76 -2.42
CA ASP A 129 -10.00 -5.39 -3.47
C ASP A 129 -9.86 -4.44 -4.66
N LEU A 130 -8.64 -4.22 -5.15
CA LEU A 130 -8.39 -3.35 -6.31
C LEU A 130 -8.66 -4.04 -7.65
N ASN A 131 -8.88 -5.36 -7.66
CA ASN A 131 -9.24 -6.13 -8.87
C ASN A 131 -10.73 -6.13 -9.20
N LYS A 132 -11.59 -5.58 -8.32
CA LYS A 132 -13.04 -5.56 -8.46
C LYS A 132 -13.57 -4.14 -8.48
#